data_AF-A0A2P1PQW4-F1
#
_entry.id   AF-A0A2P1PQW4-F1
#
_cell.length_a   1.000
_cell.length_b   1.000
_cell.length_c   1.000
_cell.angle_alpha   90.00
_cell.angle_beta   90.00
_cell.angle_gamma   90.00
#
_symmetry.space_group_name_H-M   'P 1'
#
loop_
_entity.id
_entity.type
_entity.pdbx_description
1 polymer ?
#
loop_
_entity_poly.entity_id
_entity_poly.type
_entity_poly.pdbx_seq_one_letter_code
_entity_poly.pdbx_strand_id
1 'polypeptide(L)'
;MLALHGVFQSYVRHCGYDRTLPKVVDPEVIDRLFIPVFMPSLPEGARRRLKALVDHACYFNLSEPFPSNYDALATEFGLPPMPDRDAVIQANLEYWAAETRFKERAA
;
A
#
# COMPACT_ATOMS: atom_id res chain seq x y z
N MET A 1 -6.23 -7.51 -3.56
CA MET A 1 -6.30 -6.05 -3.84
C MET A 1 -7.66 -5.40 -3.54
N LEU A 2 -8.80 -6.04 -3.84
CA LEU A 2 -10.15 -5.47 -3.63
C LEU A 2 -10.50 -5.16 -2.15
N ALA A 3 -10.05 -5.98 -1.19
CA ALA A 3 -10.37 -5.77 0.24
C ALA A 3 -9.70 -4.53 0.87
N LEU A 4 -8.44 -4.26 0.51
CA LEU A 4 -7.70 -3.07 0.97
C LEU A 4 -8.39 -1.77 0.55
N HIS A 5 -9.00 -1.79 -0.64
CA HIS A 5 -9.74 -0.66 -1.20
C HIS A 5 -10.98 -0.33 -0.34
N GLY A 6 -11.67 -1.35 0.16
CA GLY A 6 -12.83 -1.19 1.05
C GLY A 6 -12.47 -0.57 2.39
N VAL A 7 -11.40 -1.07 3.04
CA VAL A 7 -10.93 -0.54 4.34
C VAL A 7 -10.48 0.91 4.20
N PHE A 8 -9.72 1.24 3.15
CA PHE A 8 -9.25 2.62 2.92
C PHE A 8 -10.42 3.57 2.60
N GLN A 9 -11.38 3.17 1.77
CA GLN A 9 -12.58 3.96 1.49
C GLN A 9 -13.40 4.23 2.76
N SER A 10 -13.59 3.21 3.60
CA SER A 10 -14.30 3.33 4.86
C SER A 10 -13.62 4.36 5.76
N TYR A 11 -12.29 4.28 5.88
CA TYR A 11 -11.51 5.19 6.70
C TYR A 11 -11.52 6.64 6.19
N VAL A 12 -11.37 6.85 4.87
CA VAL A 12 -11.43 8.17 4.24
C VAL A 12 -12.81 8.83 4.47
N ARG A 13 -13.90 8.06 4.31
CA ARG A 13 -15.25 8.53 4.63
C ARG A 13 -15.43 8.84 6.11
N HIS A 14 -14.91 7.99 7.00
CA HIS A 14 -14.94 8.22 8.45
C HIS A 14 -14.21 9.51 8.84
N CYS A 15 -13.15 9.86 8.12
CA CYS A 15 -12.42 11.11 8.31
C CYS A 15 -13.09 12.34 7.67
N GLY A 16 -14.27 12.20 7.06
CA GLY A 16 -15.03 13.31 6.46
C GLY A 16 -14.51 13.76 5.09
N TYR A 17 -13.65 12.97 4.44
CA TYR A 17 -13.10 13.30 3.13
C TYR A 17 -13.85 12.54 2.03
N ASP A 18 -14.19 13.26 0.95
CA ASP A 18 -14.59 12.66 -0.31
C ASP A 18 -13.49 12.91 -1.33
N ARG A 19 -12.47 12.04 -1.32
CA ARG A 19 -11.40 12.08 -2.33
C ARG A 19 -11.62 10.98 -3.34
N THR A 20 -11.48 11.34 -4.62
CA THR A 20 -11.33 10.38 -5.70
C THR A 20 -10.12 9.50 -5.41
N LEU A 21 -10.36 8.19 -5.35
CA LEU A 21 -9.30 7.22 -5.11
C LEU A 21 -8.22 7.35 -6.18
N PRO A 22 -6.94 7.13 -5.82
CA PRO A 22 -5.89 6.99 -6.80
C PRO A 22 -6.30 5.90 -7.79
N LYS A 23 -6.24 6.20 -9.09
CA LYS A 23 -6.47 5.19 -10.12
C LYS A 23 -5.38 4.13 -9.98
N VAL A 24 -5.78 2.91 -9.66
CA VAL A 24 -4.87 1.76 -9.70
C VAL A 24 -4.62 1.47 -11.18
N VAL A 25 -3.39 1.67 -11.60
CA VAL A 25 -2.93 1.36 -12.96
C VAL A 25 -2.31 -0.03 -12.93
N ASP A 26 -2.62 -0.84 -13.94
CA ASP A 26 -1.99 -2.14 -14.12
C ASP A 26 -0.46 -1.96 -14.22
N PRO A 27 0.34 -2.71 -13.45
CA PRO A 27 1.80 -2.69 -13.58
C PRO A 27 2.29 -2.87 -15.02
N GLU A 28 1.63 -3.70 -15.84
CA GLU A 28 2.02 -3.92 -17.24
C GLU A 28 1.89 -2.63 -18.07
N VAL A 29 0.90 -1.79 -17.76
CA VAL A 29 0.70 -0.49 -18.42
C VAL A 29 1.84 0.47 -18.05
N ILE A 30 2.30 0.44 -16.80
CA ILE A 30 3.46 1.23 -16.38
C ILE A 30 4.72 0.77 -17.13
N ASP A 31 4.95 -0.53 -17.21
CA ASP A 31 6.13 -1.10 -17.86
C ASP A 31 6.16 -0.82 -19.37
N ARG A 32 5.01 -0.92 -20.05
CA ARG A 32 4.94 -0.81 -21.51
C ARG A 32 4.78 0.63 -22.00
N LEU A 33 4.07 1.48 -21.27
CA LEU A 33 3.72 2.83 -21.74
C LEU A 33 4.45 3.94 -20.97
N PHE A 34 4.63 3.77 -19.66
CA PHE A 34 5.14 4.86 -18.82
C PHE A 34 6.67 4.88 -18.77
N ILE A 35 7.29 3.74 -18.43
CA ILE A 35 8.74 3.61 -18.29
C ILE A 35 9.48 4.03 -19.57
N PRO A 36 9.21 3.45 -20.77
CA PRO A 36 10.01 3.74 -21.96
C PRO A 36 9.90 5.19 -22.42
N VAL A 37 8.75 5.84 -22.20
CA VAL A 37 8.49 7.21 -22.68
C VAL A 37 9.00 8.25 -21.69
N PHE A 38 8.73 8.09 -20.39
CA PHE A 38 8.95 9.14 -19.40
C PHE A 38 10.26 9.00 -18.62
N MET A 39 10.77 7.78 -18.40
CA MET A 39 12.03 7.60 -17.65
C MET A 39 13.24 8.32 -18.26
N PRO A 40 13.44 8.33 -19.59
CA PRO A 40 14.57 9.04 -20.21
C PRO A 40 14.52 10.56 -20.00
N SER A 41 13.32 11.13 -19.86
CA SER A 41 13.09 12.56 -19.67
C SER A 41 13.24 13.02 -18.22
N LEU A 42 13.32 12.09 -17.26
CA LEU A 42 13.45 12.43 -15.84
C LEU A 42 14.89 12.84 -15.47
N PRO A 43 15.05 13.83 -14.56
CA PRO A 43 16.33 14.10 -13.91
C PRO A 43 16.87 12.85 -13.23
N GLU A 44 18.20 12.68 -13.21
CA GLU A 44 18.85 11.45 -12.77
C GLU A 44 18.41 10.98 -11.38
N GLY A 45 18.30 11.91 -10.41
CA GLY A 45 17.84 11.59 -9.06
C GLY A 45 16.39 11.08 -9.00
N ALA A 46 15.50 11.65 -9.82
CA ALA A 46 14.11 11.21 -9.91
C ALA A 46 13.99 9.86 -10.62
N ARG A 47 14.75 9.66 -11.70
CA ARG A 47 14.84 8.40 -12.44
C ARG A 47 15.27 7.24 -11.54
N ARG A 48 16.31 7.46 -10.71
CA ARG A 48 16.82 6.45 -9.78
C ARG A 48 15.79 6.04 -8.73
N ARG A 49 15.08 7.03 -8.15
CA ARG A 49 14.02 6.79 -7.18
C ARG A 49 12.85 6.04 -7.80
N LEU A 50 12.38 6.47 -8.97
CA LEU A 50 11.26 5.83 -9.65
C LEU A 50 11.61 4.39 -10.05
N LYS A 51 12.83 4.13 -10.55
CA LYS A 51 13.29 2.78 -10.85
C LYS A 51 13.23 1.87 -9.63
N ALA A 52 13.76 2.33 -8.48
CA ALA A 52 13.70 1.55 -7.24
C ALA A 52 12.25 1.26 -6.84
N LEU A 53 11.35 2.23 -7.00
CA LEU A 53 9.93 2.08 -6.69
C LEU A 53 9.24 1.03 -7.58
N VAL A 54 9.52 1.04 -8.89
CA VAL A 54 9.02 0.05 -9.85
C VAL A 54 9.60 -1.34 -9.57
N ASP A 55 10.92 -1.42 -9.35
CA ASP A 55 11.60 -2.68 -9.05
C ASP A 55 11.01 -3.36 -7.80
N HIS A 56 10.55 -2.57 -6.82
CA HIS A 56 9.89 -3.08 -5.62
C HIS A 56 8.38 -3.30 -5.78
N ALA A 57 7.73 -2.68 -6.77
CA ALA A 57 6.28 -2.77 -6.98
C ALA A 57 5.81 -4.20 -7.26
N CYS A 58 6.65 -5.05 -7.85
CA CYS A 58 6.33 -6.46 -8.09
C CYS A 58 6.15 -7.26 -6.79
N TYR A 59 6.80 -6.86 -5.69
CA TYR A 59 6.65 -7.51 -4.39
C TYR A 59 5.41 -7.03 -3.63
N PHE A 60 4.95 -5.79 -3.88
CA PHE A 60 3.77 -5.24 -3.23
C PHE A 60 2.45 -5.65 -3.90
N ASN A 61 2.50 -6.06 -5.17
CA ASN A 61 1.31 -6.36 -5.99
C ASN A 61 1.16 -7.86 -6.30
N LEU A 62 1.72 -8.75 -5.47
CA LEU A 62 1.51 -10.18 -5.63
C LEU A 62 0.03 -10.53 -5.52
N SER A 63 -0.46 -11.38 -6.43
CA SER A 63 -1.85 -11.85 -6.43
C SER A 63 -2.18 -12.65 -5.17
N GLU A 64 -1.19 -13.37 -4.66
CA GLU A 64 -1.28 -14.17 -3.46
C GLU A 64 -0.12 -13.84 -2.50
N PRO A 65 -0.38 -13.79 -1.18
CA PRO A 65 0.68 -13.62 -0.21
C PRO A 65 1.60 -14.84 -0.21
N PHE A 66 2.87 -14.63 0.13
CA PHE A 66 3.78 -15.75 0.38
C PHE A 66 3.25 -16.63 1.53
N PRO A 67 3.50 -17.95 1.47
CA PRO A 67 3.09 -18.85 2.54
C PRO A 67 3.73 -18.40 3.85
N SER A 68 2.89 -18.25 4.87
CA SER A 68 3.33 -17.89 6.22
C SER A 68 3.60 -19.14 7.04
N ASN A 69 4.67 -19.13 7.83
CA ASN A 69 4.96 -20.15 8.84
C ASN A 69 4.41 -19.78 10.22
N TYR A 70 3.47 -18.83 10.30
CA TYR A 70 2.96 -18.30 11.56
C TYR A 70 2.40 -19.37 12.48
N ASP A 71 1.64 -20.34 11.96
CA ASP A 71 1.03 -21.39 12.80
C ASP A 71 2.07 -22.27 13.48
N ALA A 72 3.19 -22.53 12.79
CA ALA A 72 4.32 -23.27 13.36
C ALA A 72 4.99 -22.45 14.47
N LEU A 73 5.25 -21.16 14.22
CA LEU A 73 5.84 -20.26 15.21
C LEU A 73 4.91 -20.01 16.42
N ALA A 74 3.60 -19.92 16.19
CA ALA A 74 2.62 -19.73 17.25
C ALA A 74 2.57 -20.93 18.18
N THR A 75 2.70 -22.14 17.63
CA THR A 75 2.80 -23.37 18.42
C THR A 75 4.13 -23.43 19.20
N GLU A 76 5.25 -23.10 18.56
CA GLU A 76 6.58 -23.19 19.17
C GLU A 76 6.79 -22.16 20.29
N PHE A 77 6.32 -20.92 20.11
CA PHE A 77 6.57 -19.81 21.01
C PHE A 77 5.35 -19.37 21.82
N GLY A 78 4.20 -20.05 21.70
CA GLY A 78 2.97 -19.70 22.39
C GLY A 78 2.42 -18.33 21.98
N LEU A 79 2.52 -17.97 20.69
CA LEU A 79 2.04 -16.69 20.20
C LEU A 79 0.50 -16.64 20.19
N PRO A 80 -0.11 -15.46 20.37
CA PRO A 80 -1.54 -15.28 20.20
C PRO A 80 -1.98 -15.59 18.76
N PRO A 81 -3.28 -15.77 18.49
CA PRO A 81 -3.76 -15.89 17.11
C PRO A 81 -3.40 -14.64 16.30
N MET A 82 -3.15 -14.84 14.99
CA MET A 82 -2.88 -13.75 14.08
C MET A 82 -4.04 -12.75 14.12
N PRO A 83 -3.79 -11.44 14.34
CA PRO A 83 -4.84 -10.45 14.40
C PRO A 83 -5.57 -10.33 13.06
N ASP A 84 -6.83 -9.92 13.11
CA ASP A 84 -7.63 -9.67 11.90
C ASP A 84 -6.94 -8.63 11.02
N ARG A 85 -6.76 -8.97 9.74
CA ARG A 85 -5.99 -8.17 8.79
C ARG A 85 -6.59 -6.78 8.63
N ASP A 86 -7.91 -6.68 8.53
CA ASP A 86 -8.59 -5.42 8.25
C ASP A 86 -8.53 -4.51 9.48
N ALA A 87 -8.63 -5.08 10.69
CA ALA A 87 -8.40 -4.37 11.94
C ALA A 87 -6.96 -3.82 12.07
N VAL A 88 -5.94 -4.62 11.70
CA VAL A 88 -4.53 -4.16 11.71
C VAL A 88 -4.31 -3.01 10.73
N ILE A 89 -4.87 -3.12 9.53
CA ILE A 89 -4.77 -2.06 8.51
C ILE A 89 -5.44 -0.78 9.04
N GLN A 90 -6.62 -0.88 9.63
CA GLN A 90 -7.32 0.27 10.19
C GLN A 90 -6.50 0.95 11.31
N ALA A 91 -5.97 0.18 12.27
CA ALA A 91 -5.15 0.73 13.35
C ALA A 91 -3.90 1.44 12.82
N ASN A 92 -3.26 0.89 11.79
CA ASN A 92 -2.11 1.53 11.14
C ASN A 92 -2.49 2.84 10.44
N LEU A 93 -3.66 2.91 9.79
CA LEU A 93 -4.16 4.14 9.16
C LEU A 93 -4.50 5.22 10.20
N GLU A 94 -5.08 4.82 11.33
CA GLU A 94 -5.36 5.69 12.47
C GLU A 94 -4.08 6.28 13.05
N TYR A 95 -3.08 5.44 13.31
CA TYR A 95 -1.76 5.85 13.78
C TYR A 95 -1.09 6.81 12.78
N TRP A 96 -1.02 6.44 11.50
CA TRP A 96 -0.41 7.27 10.48
C TRP A 96 -1.07 8.64 10.35
N ALA A 97 -2.41 8.69 10.40
CA ALA A 97 -3.15 9.94 10.28
C ALA A 97 -2.89 10.87 11.49
N ALA A 98 -2.72 10.31 12.69
CA ALA A 98 -2.35 11.06 13.88
C ALA A 98 -0.94 11.65 13.76
N GLU A 99 0.04 10.83 13.37
CA GLU A 99 1.46 11.25 13.27
C GLU A 99 1.70 12.28 12.16
N THR A 100 1.02 12.15 11.03
CA THR A 100 1.25 13.03 9.86
C THR A 100 0.39 14.29 9.83
N ARG A 101 -0.46 14.49 10.86
CA ARG A 101 -1.50 15.54 10.89
C ARG A 101 -2.38 15.53 9.64
N PHE A 102 -2.63 14.34 9.09
CA PHE A 102 -3.40 14.18 7.86
C PHE A 102 -4.78 14.86 7.96
N LYS A 103 -5.39 14.84 9.15
CA LYS A 103 -6.66 15.51 9.43
C LYS A 103 -6.58 17.05 9.39
N GLU A 104 -5.42 17.66 9.61
CA GLU A 104 -5.24 19.13 9.58
C GLU A 104 -4.87 19.63 8.18
N ARG A 105 -4.19 18.81 7.37
CA ARG A 105 -3.71 19.17 6.02
C ARG A 105 -4.74 19.02 4.90
N ALA A 106 -5.87 18.39 5.21
CA ALA A 106 -6.92 18.13 4.24
C ALA A 106 -8.17 19.01 4.43
N ALA A 107 -8.18 19.89 5.44
CA ALA A 107 -9.05 21.05 5.57
C ALA A 107 -8.46 22.26 4.83
#